data_AF-A0A2T1G293-F1
#
_entry.id   AF-A0A2T1G293-F1
#
_cell.length_a   1.000
_cell.length_b   1.000
_cell.length_c   1.000
_cell.angle_alpha   90.00
_cell.angle_beta   90.00
_cell.angle_gamma   90.00
#
_symmetry.space_group_name_H-M   'P 1'
#
loop_
_entity.id
_entity.type
_entity.pdbx_description
1 polymer ?
#
loop_
_entity_poly.entity_id
_entity_poly.type
_entity_poly.pdbx_seq_one_letter_code
_entity_poly.pdbx_strand_id
1 'polypeptide(L)'
;MPNKKSAIIGGRLTALRNLPKHKPRLQKHLSKNYTALSGVRGRGRRGSKSEYRITECPVVDTVTRAIDYGPPEPGDVPVLMGELVDWLSSTAAAELSAPIRAAILTHRFLSIHPFNDGNGRTGRLLATAELWRSGYRMRGFFSFDEYFNADRDRYYRSLQMGLPVNFYEGRHDPDHTPWLLYFVETMARAADELQLKAKSLYQGAAPDAPPWEELSRRSQQLLTRLLARVLDGVENPFAIGVSDIASWFGISDKTAREWLQEWTEGGLIYPVLVGSGARVRSYALAEEWISACFKIRESLSENSGS
;
A
#
# COMPACT_ATOMS: atom_id res chain seq x y z
N MET A 1 -53.68 -35.83 15.63
CA MET A 1 -52.62 -34.98 16.23
C MET A 1 -51.33 -35.14 15.43
N PRO A 2 -50.89 -34.13 14.64
CA PRO A 2 -49.65 -34.19 13.88
C PRO A 2 -48.48 -33.48 14.60
N ASN A 3 -47.28 -33.91 14.24
CA ASN A 3 -46.00 -33.76 14.93
C ASN A 3 -45.38 -32.35 14.82
N LYS A 4 -44.99 -31.73 15.94
CA LYS A 4 -44.48 -30.35 16.09
C LYS A 4 -43.07 -30.09 15.50
N LYS A 5 -42.51 -30.95 14.65
CA LYS A 5 -41.16 -30.75 14.06
C LYS A 5 -41.15 -30.13 12.65
N SER A 6 -42.29 -29.93 11.99
CA SER A 6 -42.34 -29.36 10.64
C SER A 6 -42.49 -27.83 10.57
N ALA A 7 -42.87 -27.16 11.66
CA ALA A 7 -43.21 -25.73 11.63
C ALA A 7 -42.03 -24.76 11.83
N ILE A 8 -40.81 -25.23 12.15
CA ILE A 8 -39.64 -24.35 12.39
C ILE A 8 -38.79 -24.16 11.13
N ILE A 9 -38.97 -24.99 10.11
CA ILE A 9 -38.16 -24.95 8.87
C ILE A 9 -38.72 -23.92 7.85
N GLY A 10 -40.02 -23.58 7.93
CA GLY A 10 -40.65 -22.60 7.05
C GLY A 10 -40.42 -21.12 7.42
N GLY A 11 -40.10 -20.81 8.68
CA GLY A 11 -39.97 -19.44 9.17
C GLY A 11 -38.58 -18.80 9.02
N ARG A 12 -37.52 -19.59 8.81
CA ARG A 12 -36.13 -19.09 8.69
C ARG A 12 -35.68 -18.83 7.25
N LEU A 13 -36.45 -19.24 6.24
CA LEU A 13 -36.16 -18.98 4.83
C LEU A 13 -36.62 -17.60 4.34
N THR A 14 -37.47 -16.90 5.11
CA THR A 14 -37.97 -15.57 4.72
C THR A 14 -37.04 -14.43 5.18
N ALA A 15 -36.20 -14.66 6.20
CA ALA A 15 -35.24 -13.65 6.70
C ALA A 15 -33.91 -13.60 5.92
N LEU A 16 -33.65 -14.56 5.02
CA LEU A 16 -32.47 -14.58 4.15
C LEU A 16 -32.69 -13.86 2.81
N ARG A 17 -33.90 -13.37 2.53
CA ARG A 17 -34.22 -12.69 1.26
C ARG A 17 -33.81 -11.21 1.22
N ASN A 18 -33.45 -10.61 2.36
CA ASN A 18 -33.09 -9.19 2.49
C ASN A 18 -31.67 -8.93 3.04
N LEU A 19 -30.75 -9.88 2.94
CA LEU A 19 -29.33 -9.59 3.18
C LEU A 19 -28.68 -9.06 1.89
N PRO A 20 -27.95 -7.92 1.93
CA PRO A 20 -27.32 -7.36 0.75
C PRO A 20 -26.38 -8.38 0.08
N LYS A 21 -26.64 -8.64 -1.20
CA LYS A 21 -25.96 -9.61 -2.07
C LYS A 21 -24.51 -9.22 -2.34
N HIS A 22 -23.59 -9.33 -1.38
CA HIS A 22 -22.15 -9.18 -1.65
C HIS A 22 -21.28 -10.14 -0.82
N LYS A 23 -21.28 -11.43 -1.16
CA LYS A 23 -20.33 -12.43 -0.61
C LYS A 23 -19.57 -13.36 -1.58
N PRO A 24 -19.66 -13.27 -2.93
CA PRO A 24 -18.67 -13.94 -3.82
C PRO A 24 -17.43 -13.09 -4.12
N ARG A 25 -17.44 -11.80 -3.73
CA ARG A 25 -16.37 -10.86 -4.06
C ARG A 25 -15.19 -10.98 -3.10
N LEU A 26 -15.36 -11.32 -1.82
CA LEU A 26 -14.25 -11.30 -0.86
C LEU A 26 -13.16 -12.36 -1.17
N GLN A 27 -13.54 -13.62 -1.41
CA GLN A 27 -12.60 -14.65 -1.87
C GLN A 27 -11.96 -14.30 -3.23
N LYS A 28 -12.75 -13.74 -4.17
CA LYS A 28 -12.30 -13.34 -5.52
C LYS A 28 -11.45 -12.06 -5.53
N HIS A 29 -11.60 -11.20 -4.52
CA HIS A 29 -10.91 -9.91 -4.37
C HIS A 29 -9.65 -10.06 -3.53
N LEU A 30 -9.66 -10.95 -2.53
CA LEU A 30 -8.44 -11.47 -1.91
C LEU A 30 -7.57 -12.12 -3.00
N SER A 31 -8.10 -13.09 -3.76
CA SER A 31 -7.35 -13.75 -4.85
C SER A 31 -6.99 -12.85 -6.04
N LYS A 32 -7.77 -11.81 -6.40
CA LYS A 32 -7.39 -10.82 -7.44
C LYS A 32 -6.34 -9.83 -6.97
N ASN A 33 -6.39 -9.38 -5.71
CA ASN A 33 -5.41 -8.42 -5.19
C ASN A 33 -4.06 -9.09 -4.87
N TYR A 34 -4.03 -10.41 -4.60
CA TYR A 34 -2.79 -11.19 -4.55
C TYR A 34 -1.98 -11.17 -5.87
N THR A 35 -2.65 -11.03 -7.04
CA THR A 35 -1.97 -10.99 -8.36
C THR A 35 -1.37 -9.61 -8.69
N ALA A 36 -1.88 -8.53 -8.09
CA ALA A 36 -1.34 -7.18 -8.30
C ALA A 36 -0.21 -6.83 -7.31
N LEU A 37 -0.18 -7.48 -6.14
CA LEU A 37 0.71 -7.13 -5.02
C LEU A 37 1.91 -8.07 -4.82
N SER A 38 2.07 -9.05 -5.71
CA SER A 38 3.34 -9.78 -5.95
C SER A 38 4.39 -8.91 -6.71
N GLY A 39 4.21 -7.59 -6.69
CA GLY A 39 5.04 -6.58 -7.35
C GLY A 39 6.26 -6.09 -6.55
N VAL A 40 6.62 -6.68 -5.40
CA VAL A 40 7.98 -6.55 -4.86
C VAL A 40 8.85 -7.60 -5.56
N ARG A 41 9.35 -7.19 -6.73
CA ARG A 41 10.02 -7.98 -7.76
C ARG A 41 11.38 -8.51 -7.30
N GLY A 42 11.45 -9.79 -6.95
CA GLY A 42 12.70 -10.55 -7.12
C GLY A 42 12.97 -10.76 -8.62
N ARG A 43 14.24 -10.86 -9.03
CA ARG A 43 14.60 -11.12 -10.44
C ARG A 43 13.93 -12.42 -10.92
N GLY A 44 12.96 -12.30 -11.82
CA GLY A 44 12.54 -13.36 -12.74
C GLY A 44 11.40 -14.28 -12.27
N ARG A 45 10.14 -13.90 -12.57
CA ARG A 45 9.16 -14.72 -13.32
C ARG A 45 7.79 -14.02 -13.36
N ARG A 46 7.29 -13.75 -14.57
CA ARG A 46 5.89 -13.38 -14.82
C ARG A 46 5.07 -14.67 -14.92
N GLY A 47 3.87 -14.72 -14.31
CA GLY A 47 2.78 -15.54 -14.86
C GLY A 47 2.15 -16.67 -14.03
N SER A 48 2.42 -16.84 -12.73
CA SER A 48 1.67 -17.82 -11.91
C SER A 48 1.22 -17.24 -10.57
N LYS A 49 0.05 -17.69 -10.09
CA LYS A 49 -0.40 -17.43 -8.71
C LYS A 49 0.60 -18.11 -7.77
N SER A 50 0.96 -17.45 -6.66
CA SER A 50 1.69 -18.12 -5.58
C SER A 50 0.79 -19.19 -4.97
N GLU A 51 1.15 -20.44 -5.16
CA GLU A 51 0.49 -21.59 -4.53
C GLU A 51 0.96 -21.72 -3.08
N TYR A 52 0.16 -22.40 -2.25
CA TYR A 52 0.61 -22.77 -0.92
C TYR A 52 1.84 -23.68 -1.01
N ARG A 53 2.72 -23.58 -0.01
CA ARG A 53 3.90 -24.45 0.04
C ARG A 53 3.47 -25.91 0.14
N ILE A 54 4.23 -26.75 -0.56
CA ILE A 54 4.09 -28.22 -0.54
C ILE A 54 5.28 -28.89 0.17
N THR A 55 6.23 -28.09 0.64
CA THR A 55 7.44 -28.51 1.36
C THR A 55 7.52 -27.79 2.71
N GLU A 56 8.26 -28.38 3.63
CA GLU A 56 8.62 -27.70 4.87
C GLU A 56 9.41 -26.42 4.61
N CYS A 57 9.13 -25.38 5.39
CA CYS A 57 9.79 -24.08 5.29
C CYS A 57 9.98 -23.47 6.69
N PRO A 58 10.81 -24.09 7.54
CA PRO A 58 11.09 -23.54 8.87
C PRO A 58 11.76 -22.18 8.74
N VAL A 59 11.46 -21.28 9.67
CA VAL A 59 12.21 -20.04 9.83
C VAL A 59 13.46 -20.38 10.65
N VAL A 60 14.62 -20.10 10.07
CA VAL A 60 15.91 -20.50 10.62
C VAL A 60 16.77 -19.26 10.82
N ASP A 61 17.42 -19.17 11.98
CA ASP A 61 18.42 -18.15 12.24
C ASP A 61 19.63 -18.36 11.32
N THR A 62 20.01 -17.33 10.58
CA THR A 62 21.08 -17.41 9.58
C THR A 62 22.48 -17.66 10.17
N VAL A 63 22.69 -17.30 11.43
CA VAL A 63 23.97 -17.39 12.14
C VAL A 63 24.08 -18.72 12.90
N THR A 64 23.09 -19.03 13.75
CA THR A 64 23.13 -20.21 14.63
C THR A 64 22.62 -21.49 13.96
N ARG A 65 21.91 -21.36 12.83
CA ARG A 65 21.18 -22.44 12.15
C ARG A 65 20.09 -23.09 13.01
N ALA A 66 19.75 -22.52 14.16
CA ALA A 66 18.63 -22.95 14.97
C ALA A 66 17.30 -22.65 14.25
N ILE A 67 16.32 -23.52 14.43
CA ILE A 67 14.96 -23.28 13.96
C ILE A 67 14.32 -22.29 14.93
N ASP A 68 14.13 -21.05 14.49
CA ASP A 68 13.43 -20.01 15.24
C ASP A 68 11.92 -20.27 15.27
N TYR A 69 11.40 -20.89 14.20
CA TYR A 69 9.99 -21.22 14.11
C TYR A 69 9.73 -22.39 13.15
N GLY A 70 9.00 -23.40 13.64
CA GLY A 70 8.47 -24.52 12.87
C GLY A 70 6.99 -24.29 12.53
N PRO A 71 6.65 -23.88 11.28
CA PRO A 71 5.27 -23.70 10.86
C PRO A 71 4.52 -25.03 10.77
N PRO A 72 3.18 -25.03 10.59
CA PRO A 72 2.40 -26.26 10.44
C PRO A 72 2.88 -27.12 9.26
N GLU A 73 2.48 -28.38 9.19
CA GLU A 73 2.76 -29.22 8.03
C GLU A 73 2.08 -28.63 6.76
N PRO A 74 2.71 -28.75 5.57
CA PRO A 74 2.14 -28.27 4.31
C PRO A 74 0.69 -28.73 4.04
N GLY A 75 0.34 -29.94 4.48
CA GLY A 75 -1.00 -30.51 4.34
C GLY A 75 -2.08 -29.77 5.10
N ASP A 76 -1.73 -29.12 6.22
CA ASP A 76 -2.68 -28.41 7.08
C ASP A 76 -2.88 -26.95 6.65
N VAL A 77 -1.93 -26.37 5.90
CA VAL A 77 -1.97 -24.98 5.44
C VAL A 77 -3.31 -24.60 4.77
N PRO A 78 -3.88 -25.39 3.83
CA PRO A 78 -5.15 -25.02 3.21
C PRO A 78 -6.32 -24.89 4.20
N VAL A 79 -6.38 -25.79 5.19
CA VAL A 79 -7.44 -25.78 6.20
C VAL A 79 -7.26 -24.58 7.13
N LEU A 80 -6.06 -24.37 7.65
CA LEU A 80 -5.74 -23.25 8.56
C LEU A 80 -5.96 -21.88 7.89
N MET A 81 -5.62 -21.76 6.60
CA MET A 81 -5.93 -20.54 5.84
C MET A 81 -7.43 -20.35 5.62
N GLY A 82 -8.19 -21.44 5.46
CA GLY A 82 -9.65 -21.41 5.44
C GLY A 82 -10.23 -20.89 6.75
N GLU A 83 -9.78 -21.45 7.87
CA GLU A 83 -10.18 -21.02 9.23
C GLU A 83 -9.87 -19.54 9.48
N LEU A 84 -8.71 -19.05 9.03
CA LEU A 84 -8.34 -17.64 9.15
C LEU A 84 -9.30 -16.72 8.37
N VAL A 85 -9.69 -17.13 7.15
CA VAL A 85 -10.64 -16.38 6.32
C VAL A 85 -12.05 -16.40 6.91
N ASP A 86 -12.46 -17.53 7.47
CA ASP A 86 -13.75 -17.70 8.13
C ASP A 86 -13.81 -16.86 9.41
N TRP A 87 -12.74 -16.87 10.23
CA TRP A 87 -12.61 -15.99 11.38
C TRP A 87 -12.72 -14.52 10.99
N LEU A 88 -11.97 -14.07 9.96
CA LEU A 88 -12.02 -12.67 9.50
C LEU A 88 -13.43 -12.26 9.04
N SER A 89 -14.23 -13.21 8.57
CA SER A 89 -15.61 -13.01 8.10
C SER A 89 -16.66 -13.16 9.19
N SER A 90 -16.27 -13.50 10.42
CA SER A 90 -17.16 -13.76 11.56
C SER A 90 -17.64 -12.47 12.23
N THR A 91 -18.73 -12.58 13.01
CA THR A 91 -19.22 -11.48 13.85
C THR A 91 -18.22 -11.14 14.96
N ALA A 92 -17.55 -12.14 15.53
CA ALA A 92 -16.54 -11.94 16.56
C ALA A 92 -15.39 -11.04 16.07
N ALA A 93 -14.88 -11.27 14.85
CA ALA A 93 -13.87 -10.39 14.27
C ALA A 93 -14.43 -8.99 13.97
N ALA A 94 -15.69 -8.88 13.55
CA ALA A 94 -16.31 -7.59 13.26
C ALA A 94 -16.48 -6.69 14.50
N GLU A 95 -16.63 -7.28 15.69
CA GLU A 95 -16.73 -6.56 16.97
C GLU A 95 -15.37 -6.02 17.46
N LEU A 96 -14.25 -6.56 16.97
CA LEU A 96 -12.92 -6.05 17.30
C LEU A 96 -12.67 -4.68 16.67
N SER A 97 -11.88 -3.85 17.36
CA SER A 97 -11.35 -2.63 16.75
C SER A 97 -10.43 -2.99 15.57
N ALA A 98 -10.36 -2.11 14.57
CA ALA A 98 -9.60 -2.40 13.35
C ALA A 98 -8.10 -2.67 13.60
N PRO A 99 -7.39 -1.93 14.49
CA PRO A 99 -6.01 -2.25 14.82
C PRO A 99 -5.84 -3.65 15.44
N ILE A 100 -6.72 -4.04 16.35
CA ILE A 100 -6.67 -5.36 17.00
C ILE A 100 -6.92 -6.46 15.97
N ARG A 101 -7.94 -6.30 15.12
CA ARG A 101 -8.24 -7.27 14.06
C ARG A 101 -7.10 -7.40 13.05
N ALA A 102 -6.50 -6.29 12.63
CA ALA A 102 -5.35 -6.29 11.71
C ALA A 102 -4.14 -6.99 12.35
N ALA A 103 -3.86 -6.72 13.62
CA ALA A 103 -2.78 -7.37 14.35
C ALA A 103 -2.99 -8.89 14.43
N ILE A 104 -4.17 -9.37 14.85
CA ILE A 104 -4.46 -10.81 14.93
C ILE A 104 -4.39 -11.47 13.55
N LEU A 105 -4.95 -10.83 12.53
CA LEU A 105 -4.88 -11.31 11.14
C LEU A 105 -3.44 -11.53 10.70
N THR A 106 -2.57 -10.54 10.93
CA THR A 106 -1.16 -10.61 10.56
C THR A 106 -0.41 -11.67 11.34
N HIS A 107 -0.61 -11.76 12.66
CA HIS A 107 0.03 -12.78 13.47
C HIS A 107 -0.37 -14.19 13.02
N ARG A 108 -1.67 -14.48 12.95
CA ARG A 108 -2.16 -15.81 12.52
C ARG A 108 -1.68 -16.17 11.12
N PHE A 109 -1.68 -15.23 10.18
CA PHE A 109 -1.15 -15.47 8.84
C PHE A 109 0.35 -15.82 8.85
N LEU A 110 1.16 -15.07 9.61
CA LEU A 110 2.60 -15.30 9.72
C LEU A 110 2.92 -16.62 10.43
N SER A 111 2.10 -17.02 11.41
CA SER A 111 2.20 -18.33 12.05
C SER A 111 1.85 -19.45 11.08
N ILE A 112 0.79 -19.35 10.28
CA ILE A 112 0.49 -20.40 9.28
C ILE A 112 1.63 -20.54 8.24
N HIS A 113 2.29 -19.43 7.91
CA HIS A 113 3.41 -19.36 6.97
C HIS A 113 3.12 -20.07 5.63
N PRO A 114 2.08 -19.66 4.90
CA PRO A 114 1.50 -20.47 3.82
C PRO A 114 2.34 -20.56 2.54
N PHE A 115 3.33 -19.69 2.34
CA PHE A 115 4.12 -19.62 1.10
C PHE A 115 5.60 -19.98 1.32
N ASN A 116 6.31 -20.32 0.25
CA ASN A 116 7.76 -20.58 0.30
C ASN A 116 8.60 -19.30 0.50
N ASP A 117 8.09 -18.15 0.07
CA ASP A 117 8.69 -16.82 0.27
C ASP A 117 7.57 -15.77 0.27
N GLY A 118 7.84 -14.61 0.86
CA GLY A 118 6.96 -13.45 0.81
C GLY A 118 5.91 -13.41 1.92
N ASN A 119 5.98 -14.31 2.92
CA ASN A 119 5.06 -14.31 4.05
C ASN A 119 5.14 -13.00 4.83
N GLY A 120 6.35 -12.49 5.15
CA GLY A 120 6.52 -11.20 5.83
C GLY A 120 5.88 -10.02 5.08
N ARG A 121 6.16 -9.91 3.77
CA ARG A 121 5.60 -8.87 2.88
C ARG A 121 4.07 -8.97 2.81
N THR A 122 3.56 -10.19 2.70
CA THR A 122 2.12 -10.46 2.62
C THR A 122 1.42 -10.14 3.94
N GLY A 123 2.00 -10.52 5.08
CA GLY A 123 1.44 -10.26 6.40
C GLY A 123 1.27 -8.77 6.68
N ARG A 124 2.26 -7.95 6.31
CA ARG A 124 2.20 -6.48 6.42
C ARG A 124 1.17 -5.88 5.48
N LEU A 125 1.08 -6.39 4.25
CA LEU A 125 0.05 -5.98 3.31
C LEU A 125 -1.36 -6.31 3.81
N LEU A 126 -1.56 -7.48 4.42
CA LEU A 126 -2.84 -7.87 5.02
C LEU A 126 -3.22 -6.92 6.17
N ALA A 127 -2.25 -6.56 7.02
CA ALA A 127 -2.44 -5.58 8.09
C ALA A 127 -2.95 -4.25 7.51
N THR A 128 -2.23 -3.72 6.52
CA THR A 128 -2.54 -2.46 5.83
C THR A 128 -3.91 -2.51 5.16
N ALA A 129 -4.22 -3.60 4.45
CA ALA A 129 -5.49 -3.76 3.76
C ALA A 129 -6.67 -3.76 4.74
N GLU A 130 -6.54 -4.44 5.88
CA GLU A 130 -7.60 -4.49 6.89
C GLU A 130 -7.82 -3.14 7.58
N LEU A 131 -6.73 -2.42 7.88
CA LEU A 131 -6.79 -1.05 8.38
C LEU A 131 -7.47 -0.10 7.38
N TRP A 132 -7.07 -0.15 6.10
CA TRP A 132 -7.62 0.71 5.06
C TRP A 132 -9.10 0.48 4.84
N ARG A 133 -9.53 -0.78 4.80
CA ARG A 133 -10.94 -1.17 4.66
C ARG A 133 -11.77 -0.67 5.85
N SER A 134 -11.15 -0.48 7.00
CA SER A 134 -11.77 0.02 8.23
C SER A 134 -11.61 1.53 8.45
N GLY A 135 -11.13 2.28 7.45
CA GLY A 135 -11.01 3.74 7.49
C GLY A 135 -9.64 4.28 7.96
N TYR A 136 -8.72 3.41 8.40
CA TYR A 136 -7.37 3.78 8.83
C TYR A 136 -6.42 3.87 7.63
N ARG A 137 -6.62 4.88 6.77
CA ARG A 137 -5.85 5.03 5.52
C ARG A 137 -4.52 5.76 5.68
N MET A 138 -4.35 6.52 6.78
CA MET A 138 -3.17 7.35 7.10
C MET A 138 -2.62 8.18 5.91
N ARG A 139 -3.44 8.42 4.87
CA ARG A 139 -3.07 9.03 3.58
C ARG A 139 -1.77 8.53 2.94
N GLY A 140 -1.35 7.29 3.25
CA GLY A 140 -0.10 6.71 2.74
C GLY A 140 1.17 7.12 3.50
N PHE A 141 1.05 7.88 4.60
CA PHE A 141 2.18 8.29 5.46
C PHE A 141 2.55 7.24 6.52
N PHE A 142 1.90 6.08 6.51
CA PHE A 142 2.18 5.01 7.44
C PHE A 142 2.59 3.74 6.70
N SER A 143 3.81 3.28 6.97
CA SER A 143 4.37 2.04 6.43
C SER A 143 4.82 1.14 7.58
N PHE A 144 4.15 0.00 7.77
CA PHE A 144 4.60 -1.00 8.75
C PHE A 144 6.04 -1.47 8.49
N ASP A 145 6.48 -1.51 7.23
CA ASP A 145 7.83 -1.91 6.87
C ASP A 145 8.89 -0.99 7.50
N GLU A 146 8.62 0.31 7.54
CA GLU A 146 9.55 1.31 8.09
C GLU A 146 9.74 1.10 9.59
N TYR A 147 8.64 1.04 10.35
CA TYR A 147 8.69 0.85 11.79
C TYR A 147 9.20 -0.52 12.22
N PHE A 148 8.83 -1.58 11.50
CA PHE A 148 9.32 -2.94 11.82
C PHE A 148 10.78 -3.12 11.47
N ASN A 149 11.30 -2.42 10.46
CA ASN A 149 12.73 -2.46 10.14
C ASN A 149 13.56 -1.62 11.12
N ALA A 150 13.04 -0.49 11.59
CA ALA A 150 13.72 0.37 12.57
C ALA A 150 13.96 -0.34 13.91
N ASP A 151 13.08 -1.27 14.30
CA ASP A 151 13.23 -2.09 15.51
C ASP A 151 12.97 -3.58 15.21
N ARG A 152 13.82 -4.13 14.33
CA ARG A 152 13.69 -5.50 13.82
C ARG A 152 13.72 -6.55 14.94
N ASP A 153 14.57 -6.36 15.94
CA ASP A 153 14.72 -7.35 17.00
C ASP A 153 13.49 -7.35 17.92
N ARG A 154 12.93 -6.19 18.25
CA ARG A 154 11.67 -6.13 19.02
C ARG A 154 10.50 -6.66 18.21
N TYR A 155 10.46 -6.39 16.91
CA TYR A 155 9.46 -6.97 16.01
C TYR A 155 9.46 -8.50 16.09
N TYR A 156 10.61 -9.14 15.87
CA TYR A 156 10.69 -10.60 15.90
C TYR A 156 10.42 -11.15 17.30
N ARG A 157 10.97 -10.55 18.38
CA ARG A 157 10.67 -10.97 19.76
C ARG A 157 9.17 -10.90 20.06
N SER A 158 8.51 -9.82 19.66
CA SER A 158 7.07 -9.62 19.90
C SER A 158 6.21 -10.55 19.05
N LEU A 159 6.68 -10.91 17.84
CA LEU A 159 6.01 -11.90 16.99
C LEU A 159 6.13 -13.32 17.56
N GLN A 160 7.28 -13.66 18.15
CA GLN A 160 7.51 -14.96 18.76
C GLN A 160 6.74 -15.15 20.08
N MET A 161 6.45 -14.06 20.81
CA MET A 161 5.70 -14.05 22.07
C MET A 161 6.23 -15.01 23.16
N GLY A 162 7.48 -15.48 23.03
CA GLY A 162 8.03 -16.52 23.91
C GLY A 162 7.38 -17.90 23.76
N LEU A 163 6.66 -18.15 22.65
CA LEU A 163 5.97 -19.41 22.41
C LEU A 163 6.95 -20.51 21.96
N PRO A 164 6.65 -21.81 22.22
CA PRO A 164 7.47 -22.93 21.79
C PRO A 164 7.71 -22.93 20.27
N VAL A 165 8.82 -23.48 19.77
CA VAL A 165 9.19 -23.36 18.34
C VAL A 165 8.15 -24.00 17.41
N ASN A 166 7.50 -25.08 17.82
CA ASN A 166 6.56 -25.84 16.99
C ASN A 166 5.16 -25.21 17.00
N PHE A 167 4.57 -25.02 15.81
CA PHE A 167 3.21 -24.50 15.66
C PHE A 167 2.16 -25.21 16.53
N TYR A 168 2.22 -26.54 16.59
CA TYR A 168 1.23 -27.36 17.30
C TYR A 168 1.36 -27.28 18.84
N GLU A 169 2.42 -26.65 19.35
CA GLU A 169 2.67 -26.44 20.78
C GLU A 169 2.12 -25.09 21.27
N GLY A 170 0.95 -24.67 20.77
CA GLY A 170 0.20 -23.53 21.29
C GLY A 170 0.25 -22.24 20.46
N ARG A 171 0.77 -22.28 19.22
CA ARG A 171 0.80 -21.10 18.33
C ARG A 171 -0.44 -20.92 17.45
N HIS A 172 -1.34 -21.91 17.40
CA HIS A 172 -2.60 -21.82 16.65
C HIS A 172 -3.50 -20.71 17.21
N ASP A 173 -3.61 -20.60 18.55
CA ASP A 173 -4.36 -19.53 19.20
C ASP A 173 -3.76 -19.13 20.57
N PRO A 174 -2.59 -18.45 20.58
CA PRO A 174 -1.96 -18.02 21.82
C PRO A 174 -2.66 -16.81 22.45
N ASP A 175 -2.26 -16.44 23.66
CA ASP A 175 -2.52 -15.10 24.17
C ASP A 175 -1.78 -14.07 23.31
N HIS A 176 -2.54 -13.33 22.49
CA HIS A 176 -1.99 -12.36 21.55
C HIS A 176 -1.56 -11.04 22.24
N THR A 177 -1.73 -10.89 23.55
CA THR A 177 -1.47 -9.64 24.28
C THR A 177 -0.09 -9.03 23.98
N PRO A 178 1.05 -9.79 23.99
CA PRO A 178 2.36 -9.19 23.72
C PRO A 178 2.48 -8.62 22.30
N TRP A 179 1.96 -9.34 21.31
CA TRP A 179 1.93 -8.89 19.92
C TRP A 179 0.99 -7.68 19.73
N LEU A 180 -0.19 -7.70 20.35
CA LEU A 180 -1.16 -6.61 20.29
C LEU A 180 -0.60 -5.31 20.86
N LEU A 181 0.08 -5.38 22.02
CA LEU A 181 0.73 -4.23 22.64
C LEU A 181 1.79 -3.65 21.71
N TYR A 182 2.69 -4.49 21.19
CA TYR A 182 3.71 -4.06 20.25
C TYR A 182 3.12 -3.39 19.01
N PHE A 183 2.10 -4.01 18.40
CA PHE A 183 1.49 -3.54 17.16
C PHE A 183 0.79 -2.19 17.35
N VAL A 184 -0.02 -2.05 18.40
CA VAL A 184 -0.75 -0.81 18.69
C VAL A 184 0.20 0.30 19.12
N GLU A 185 1.23 0.00 19.91
CA GLU A 185 2.25 0.99 20.28
C GLU A 185 3.02 1.47 19.04
N THR A 186 3.35 0.57 18.11
CA THR A 186 3.99 0.94 16.85
C THR A 186 3.09 1.89 16.04
N MET A 187 1.79 1.60 15.96
CA MET A 187 0.83 2.50 15.32
C MET A 187 0.72 3.86 16.03
N ALA A 188 0.75 3.88 17.36
CA ALA A 188 0.68 5.11 18.15
C ALA A 188 1.92 5.98 17.92
N ARG A 189 3.12 5.40 18.01
CA ARG A 189 4.39 6.10 17.70
C ARG A 189 4.37 6.69 16.31
N ALA A 190 3.90 5.94 15.32
CA ALA A 190 3.82 6.43 13.97
C ALA A 190 2.83 7.60 13.79
N ALA A 191 1.72 7.57 14.50
CA ALA A 191 0.77 8.68 14.51
C ALA A 191 1.36 9.93 15.19
N ASP A 192 2.12 9.75 16.27
CA ASP A 192 2.79 10.84 16.99
C ASP A 192 3.89 11.49 16.14
N GLU A 193 4.73 10.68 15.50
CA GLU A 193 5.77 11.17 14.57
C GLU A 193 5.17 11.91 13.39
N LEU A 194 4.10 11.37 12.78
CA LEU A 194 3.37 12.04 11.72
C LEU A 194 2.79 13.36 12.20
N GLN A 195 2.23 13.41 13.41
CA GLN A 195 1.70 14.63 13.98
C GLN A 195 2.80 15.67 14.23
N LEU A 196 3.94 15.27 14.79
CA LEU A 196 5.08 16.14 15.04
C LEU A 196 5.65 16.69 13.72
N LYS A 197 5.82 15.83 12.72
CA LYS A 197 6.29 16.25 11.39
C LYS A 197 5.31 17.21 10.74
N ALA A 198 4.01 16.90 10.78
CA ALA A 198 2.98 17.80 10.28
C ALA A 198 3.04 19.15 11.00
N LYS A 199 3.07 19.16 12.34
CA LYS A 199 3.22 20.40 13.13
C LYS A 199 4.48 21.17 12.78
N SER A 200 5.64 20.51 12.63
CA SER A 200 6.88 21.20 12.26
C SER A 200 6.81 21.85 10.87
N LEU A 201 6.13 21.20 9.92
CA LEU A 201 5.90 21.73 8.58
C LEU A 201 4.90 22.90 8.60
N TYR A 202 4.00 22.94 9.59
CA TYR A 202 3.07 24.04 9.80
C TYR A 202 3.64 25.18 10.68
N GLN A 203 4.58 24.91 11.59
CA GLN A 203 5.11 25.86 12.58
C GLN A 203 6.40 26.55 12.16
N GLY A 204 7.29 25.89 11.43
CA GLY A 204 8.32 26.61 10.68
C GLY A 204 7.55 27.38 9.62
N ALA A 205 7.57 28.73 9.72
CA ALA A 205 6.80 29.66 8.88
C ALA A 205 6.41 28.98 7.58
N ALA A 206 5.10 28.70 7.38
CA ALA A 206 4.61 28.03 6.19
C ALA A 206 5.41 28.62 5.03
N PRO A 207 6.31 27.85 4.39
CA PRO A 207 7.08 28.40 3.29
C PRO A 207 6.03 28.98 2.37
N ASP A 208 6.21 30.24 1.93
CA ASP A 208 5.24 30.93 1.08
C ASP A 208 4.69 29.90 0.11
N ALA A 209 3.36 29.74 0.12
CA ALA A 209 2.68 28.67 -0.61
C ALA A 209 3.37 28.60 -1.97
N PRO A 210 4.04 27.48 -2.27
CA PRO A 210 5.00 27.50 -3.34
C PRO A 210 4.26 27.89 -4.61
N PRO A 211 4.87 28.64 -5.55
CA PRO A 211 4.12 29.33 -6.61
C PRO A 211 3.17 28.40 -7.39
N TRP A 212 3.44 27.09 -7.42
CA TRP A 212 2.61 26.10 -8.09
C TRP A 212 1.29 25.78 -7.40
N GLU A 213 1.10 26.11 -6.12
CA GLU A 213 -0.19 25.94 -5.42
C GLU A 213 -1.28 26.88 -5.97
N GLU A 214 -0.89 28.06 -6.44
CA GLU A 214 -1.79 29.01 -7.11
C GLU A 214 -2.16 28.57 -8.54
N LEU A 215 -1.37 27.66 -9.12
CA LEU A 215 -1.65 27.13 -10.45
C LEU A 215 -2.90 26.24 -10.45
N SER A 216 -3.59 26.22 -11.59
CA SER A 216 -4.67 25.26 -11.83
C SER A 216 -4.20 23.81 -11.62
N ARG A 217 -5.09 22.91 -11.19
CA ARG A 217 -4.79 21.46 -11.08
C ARG A 217 -4.14 20.88 -12.34
N ARG A 218 -4.54 21.38 -13.51
CA ARG A 218 -4.02 20.95 -14.81
C ARG A 218 -2.55 21.35 -15.00
N SER A 219 -2.20 22.57 -14.60
CA SER A 219 -0.83 23.08 -14.63
C SER A 219 0.06 22.38 -13.60
N GLN A 220 -0.45 22.12 -12.38
CA GLN A 220 0.26 21.32 -11.37
C GLN A 220 0.58 19.92 -11.89
N GLN A 221 -0.39 19.28 -12.55
CA GLN A 221 -0.22 17.98 -13.19
C GLN A 221 0.82 17.96 -14.33
N LEU A 222 0.97 19.07 -15.06
CA LEU A 222 2.05 19.22 -16.04
C LEU A 222 3.40 19.26 -15.32
N LEU A 223 3.56 20.13 -14.32
CA LEU A 223 4.80 20.26 -13.54
C LEU A 223 5.24 18.93 -12.91
N THR A 224 4.31 18.17 -12.33
CA THR A 224 4.61 16.85 -11.76
C THR A 224 5.19 15.88 -12.80
N ARG A 225 4.67 15.89 -14.03
CA ARG A 225 5.18 15.01 -15.11
C ARG A 225 6.56 15.46 -15.59
N LEU A 226 6.79 16.77 -15.68
CA LEU A 226 8.10 17.30 -16.03
C LEU A 226 9.15 16.99 -14.95
N LEU A 227 8.77 17.11 -13.67
CA LEU A 227 9.63 16.72 -12.55
C LEU A 227 9.96 15.23 -12.59
N ALA A 228 8.98 14.37 -12.91
CA ALA A 228 9.25 12.94 -13.09
C ALA A 228 10.30 12.68 -14.18
N ARG A 229 10.23 13.39 -15.32
CA ARG A 229 11.26 13.31 -16.38
C ARG A 229 12.65 13.77 -15.90
N VAL A 230 12.72 14.78 -15.04
CA VAL A 230 13.98 15.23 -14.42
C VAL A 230 14.56 14.11 -13.54
N LEU A 231 13.72 13.48 -12.70
CA LEU A 231 14.13 12.41 -11.80
C LEU A 231 14.56 11.14 -12.56
N ASP A 232 13.92 10.87 -13.70
CA ASP A 232 14.26 9.76 -14.60
C ASP A 232 15.52 10.04 -15.46
N GLY A 233 16.13 11.22 -15.33
CA GLY A 233 17.34 11.58 -16.07
C GLY A 233 17.13 11.81 -17.57
N VAL A 234 15.91 12.17 -18.00
CA VAL A 234 15.59 12.42 -19.40
C VAL A 234 16.34 13.64 -19.91
N GLU A 235 16.99 13.53 -21.07
CA GLU A 235 17.63 14.65 -21.76
C GLU A 235 16.56 15.67 -22.20
N ASN A 236 16.77 16.96 -21.88
CA ASN A 236 15.79 18.04 -22.09
C ASN A 236 14.39 17.75 -21.50
N PRO A 237 14.27 17.57 -20.17
CA PRO A 237 13.05 17.08 -19.53
C PRO A 237 11.88 18.07 -19.63
N PHE A 238 12.17 19.35 -19.85
CA PHE A 238 11.19 20.44 -19.94
C PHE A 238 10.68 20.72 -21.36
N ALA A 239 11.24 20.06 -22.39
CA ALA A 239 10.76 20.20 -23.76
C ALA A 239 9.49 19.37 -23.97
N ILE A 240 8.41 20.02 -24.41
CA ILE A 240 7.10 19.40 -24.64
C ILE A 240 6.51 19.79 -25.99
N GLY A 241 5.81 18.85 -26.62
CA GLY A 241 5.04 19.05 -27.85
C GLY A 241 3.57 18.68 -27.68
N VAL A 242 2.79 18.90 -28.75
CA VAL A 242 1.36 18.56 -28.79
C VAL A 242 1.12 17.08 -28.51
N SER A 243 1.97 16.20 -29.05
CA SER A 243 1.89 14.75 -28.86
C SER A 243 2.08 14.33 -27.40
N ASP A 244 2.95 15.02 -26.67
CA ASP A 244 3.20 14.72 -25.25
C ASP A 244 1.96 15.02 -24.44
N ILE A 245 1.37 16.21 -24.64
CA ILE A 245 0.17 16.63 -23.91
C ILE A 245 -1.03 15.73 -24.25
N ALA A 246 -1.24 15.43 -25.54
CA ALA A 246 -2.31 14.54 -25.98
C ALA A 246 -2.18 13.15 -25.31
N SER A 247 -0.98 12.58 -25.31
CA SER A 247 -0.69 11.28 -24.70
C SER A 247 -0.83 11.29 -23.17
N TRP A 248 -0.22 12.26 -22.49
CA TRP A 248 -0.15 12.31 -21.03
C TRP A 248 -1.50 12.57 -20.35
N PHE A 249 -2.40 13.28 -21.03
CA PHE A 249 -3.70 13.65 -20.51
C PHE A 249 -4.85 12.87 -21.18
N GLY A 250 -4.57 12.07 -22.21
CA GLY A 250 -5.59 11.29 -22.92
C GLY A 250 -6.61 12.17 -23.66
N ILE A 251 -6.15 13.26 -24.26
CA ILE A 251 -6.98 14.27 -24.93
C ILE A 251 -6.68 14.37 -26.42
N SER A 252 -7.57 15.05 -27.15
CA SER A 252 -7.36 15.29 -28.58
C SER A 252 -6.21 16.26 -28.84
N ASP A 253 -5.57 16.09 -29.99
CA ASP A 253 -4.56 16.99 -30.53
C ASP A 253 -5.01 18.46 -30.60
N LYS A 254 -6.30 18.69 -30.86
CA LYS A 254 -6.90 20.03 -30.88
C LYS A 254 -6.90 20.63 -29.48
N THR A 255 -7.42 19.89 -28.50
CA THR A 255 -7.47 20.30 -27.08
C THR A 255 -6.08 20.50 -26.50
N ALA A 256 -5.11 19.67 -26.91
CA ALA A 256 -3.71 19.83 -26.50
C ALA A 256 -3.12 21.16 -27.00
N ARG A 257 -3.43 21.59 -28.23
CA ARG A 257 -3.00 22.90 -28.76
C ARG A 257 -3.65 24.06 -28.01
N GLU A 258 -4.95 23.96 -27.70
CA GLU A 258 -5.67 24.96 -26.89
C GLU A 258 -5.00 25.11 -25.51
N TRP A 259 -4.65 24.02 -24.85
CA TRP A 259 -3.98 24.07 -23.54
C TRP A 259 -2.57 24.63 -23.61
N LEU A 260 -1.79 24.27 -24.64
CA LEU A 260 -0.46 24.84 -24.86
C LEU A 260 -0.53 26.34 -25.10
N GLN A 261 -1.55 26.82 -25.82
CA GLN A 261 -1.79 28.25 -26.00
C GLN A 261 -2.14 28.92 -24.66
N GLU A 262 -3.10 28.39 -23.91
CA GLU A 262 -3.48 28.92 -22.58
C GLU A 262 -2.28 28.99 -21.62
N TRP A 263 -1.44 27.95 -21.60
CA TRP A 263 -0.23 27.95 -20.76
C TRP A 263 0.85 28.91 -21.26
N THR A 264 0.89 29.19 -22.55
CA THR A 264 1.80 30.19 -23.12
C THR A 264 1.34 31.60 -22.74
N GLU A 265 0.04 31.88 -22.89
CA GLU A 265 -0.58 33.16 -22.50
C GLU A 265 -0.47 33.41 -21.00
N GLY A 266 -0.60 32.34 -20.19
CA GLY A 266 -0.41 32.38 -18.74
C GLY A 266 1.05 32.32 -18.26
N GLY A 267 2.03 32.37 -19.16
CA GLY A 267 3.46 32.45 -18.81
C GLY A 267 4.08 31.16 -18.23
N LEU A 268 3.34 30.05 -18.18
CA LEU A 268 3.85 28.78 -17.65
C LEU A 268 4.89 28.16 -18.60
N ILE A 269 4.69 28.31 -19.91
CA ILE A 269 5.57 27.79 -20.96
C ILE A 269 5.80 28.85 -22.03
N TYR A 270 6.85 28.66 -22.85
CA TYR A 270 7.11 29.51 -24.00
C TYR A 270 7.42 28.67 -25.25
N PRO A 271 7.08 29.16 -26.46
CA PRO A 271 7.38 28.46 -27.69
C PRO A 271 8.88 28.47 -27.98
N VAL A 272 9.43 27.32 -28.36
CA VAL A 272 10.83 27.21 -28.81
C VAL A 272 10.85 27.37 -30.33
N LEU A 273 11.36 28.52 -30.80
CA LEU A 273 11.51 28.81 -32.22
C LEU A 273 12.90 28.38 -32.71
N VAL A 274 12.94 27.59 -33.78
CA VAL A 274 14.18 27.21 -34.46
C VAL A 274 14.26 27.96 -35.79
N GLY A 275 14.77 29.19 -35.75
CA GLY A 275 14.96 30.06 -36.91
C GLY A 275 13.81 31.04 -37.19
N SER A 276 14.13 32.13 -37.91
CA SER A 276 13.16 33.19 -38.26
C SER A 276 12.08 32.66 -39.20
N GLY A 277 10.82 32.64 -38.76
CA GLY A 277 9.66 32.15 -39.54
C GLY A 277 9.30 30.67 -39.33
N ALA A 278 9.94 29.99 -38.37
CA ALA A 278 9.67 28.58 -38.11
C ALA A 278 8.34 28.33 -37.37
N ARG A 279 7.61 27.28 -37.77
CA ARG A 279 6.45 26.76 -37.02
C ARG A 279 6.90 26.30 -35.63
N VAL A 280 6.15 26.67 -34.59
CA VAL A 280 6.38 26.18 -33.21
C VAL A 280 6.17 24.66 -33.19
N ARG A 281 7.23 23.92 -32.89
CA ARG A 281 7.18 22.44 -32.77
C ARG A 281 7.28 21.94 -31.34
N SER A 282 7.85 22.75 -30.46
CA SER A 282 8.03 22.44 -29.05
C SER A 282 7.90 23.70 -28.21
N TYR A 283 7.59 23.48 -26.94
CA TYR A 283 7.51 24.48 -25.89
C TYR A 283 8.49 24.09 -24.79
N ALA A 284 8.97 25.08 -24.06
CA ALA A 284 9.80 24.90 -22.89
C ALA A 284 9.13 25.55 -21.68
N LEU A 285 9.37 24.97 -20.50
CA LEU A 285 8.87 25.48 -19.24
C LEU A 285 9.56 26.82 -18.92
N ALA A 286 8.83 27.84 -18.43
CA ALA A 286 9.45 29.12 -18.11
C ALA A 286 10.48 28.99 -16.96
N GLU A 287 11.49 29.86 -16.97
CA GLU A 287 12.68 29.76 -16.10
C GLU A 287 12.34 29.75 -14.60
N GLU A 288 11.34 30.53 -14.20
CA GLU A 288 10.81 30.56 -12.82
C GLU A 288 10.33 29.18 -12.34
N TRP A 289 9.67 28.42 -13.21
CA TRP A 289 9.15 27.08 -12.91
C TRP A 289 10.23 26.01 -13.01
N ILE A 290 11.23 26.20 -13.89
CA ILE A 290 12.43 25.37 -13.94
C ILE A 290 13.19 25.47 -12.61
N SER A 291 13.42 26.71 -12.12
CA SER A 291 14.06 26.95 -10.83
C SER A 291 13.30 26.29 -9.69
N ALA A 292 11.96 26.39 -9.69
CA ALA A 292 11.10 25.71 -8.72
C ALA A 292 11.28 24.18 -8.74
N CYS A 293 11.33 23.55 -9.92
CA CYS A 293 11.57 22.11 -10.05
C CYS A 293 12.93 21.67 -9.50
N PHE A 294 13.99 22.47 -9.69
CA PHE A 294 15.33 22.15 -9.18
C PHE A 294 15.42 22.29 -7.66
N LYS A 295 14.81 23.33 -7.06
CA LYS A 295 14.73 23.47 -5.59
C LYS A 295 14.07 22.27 -4.92
N ILE A 296 13.01 21.73 -5.52
CA ILE A 296 12.36 20.50 -5.04
C ILE A 296 13.34 19.33 -5.09
N ARG A 297 14.04 19.14 -6.21
CA ARG A 297 15.02 18.06 -6.37
C ARG A 297 16.13 18.11 -5.31
N GLU A 298 16.68 19.30 -5.04
CA GLU A 298 17.70 19.49 -4.00
C GLU A 298 17.17 19.13 -2.61
N SER A 299 15.97 19.62 -2.25
CA SER A 299 15.34 19.30 -0.96
C SER A 299 15.05 17.80 -0.76
N LEU A 300 14.77 17.06 -1.84
CA LEU A 300 14.58 15.61 -1.81
C LEU A 300 15.91 14.86 -1.67
N SER A 301 17.00 15.41 -2.21
CA SER A 301 18.34 14.83 -2.07
C SER A 301 18.95 15.04 -0.70
N GLU A 302 18.68 16.18 -0.04
CA GLU A 302 19.16 16.45 1.33
C GLU A 302 18.48 15.55 2.36
N ASN A 303 17.18 15.26 2.19
CA ASN A 303 16.43 14.37 3.09
C ASN A 303 16.72 12.87 2.88
N SER A 304 17.52 12.48 1.87
CA SER A 304 17.91 11.08 1.63
C SER A 304 19.34 10.76 2.10
N GLY A 305 20.06 11.76 2.63
CA GLY A 305 21.43 11.65 3.15
C GLY A 305 21.55 11.69 4.68
N SER A 306 20.43 11.68 5.42
CA SER A 306 20.37 11.74 6.90
C SER A 306 19.73 10.49 7.49
#